data_AF-A0A368ND91-F1
#
_entry.id   AF-A0A368ND91-F1
#
_cell.length_a   1.000
_cell.length_b   1.000
_cell.length_c   1.000
_cell.angle_alpha   90.00
_cell.angle_beta   90.00
_cell.angle_gamma   90.00
#
_symmetry.space_group_name_H-M   'P 1'
#
loop_
_entity.id
_entity.type
_entity.pdbx_description
1 polymer ?
#
loop_
_entity_poly.entity_id
_entity_poly.type
_entity_poly.pdbx_seq_one_letter_code
_entity_poly.pdbx_strand_id
1 'polypeptide(L)'
;MQRGTIREVLATVPLRFWLAFGTLVVGVALGWLTRLLARRVLRRIGVPDAIEGTAFERTAREFGTSTVGILAAIVGYFVFGIAVFAAVAVAEIQYVAQFWNAVAGFLPQLFFAVIVLIFGVLLGDKVELVVSERFRGLKLPQVGVLPLMAKYSVFYLAVLIALGQVGVATGALIVLLAAYVFAIVFLGGLAFRHLLSAGAVGAYLLLNQPYTIGDEIRVGDVRGIVQEMDLFVTHVEADGEEYVVPNSKVFTEGFVRVRS
;
A
#
# COMPACT_ATOMS: atom_id res chain seq x y z
N MET A 1 23.93 5.49 -57.62
CA MET A 1 22.54 5.13 -57.24
C MET A 1 22.36 5.43 -55.75
N GLN A 2 21.94 6.65 -55.35
CA GLN A 2 21.62 6.97 -53.94
C GLN A 2 20.89 8.33 -53.74
N ARG A 3 20.18 8.84 -54.75
CA ARG A 3 19.46 10.14 -54.67
C ARG A 3 17.93 10.03 -54.45
N GLY A 4 17.40 8.80 -54.30
CA GLY A 4 15.95 8.56 -54.14
C GLY A 4 15.45 8.54 -52.69
N THR A 5 16.30 8.23 -51.72
CA THR A 5 15.86 7.82 -50.37
C THR A 5 15.29 8.94 -49.52
N ILE A 6 15.79 10.18 -49.65
CA ILE A 6 15.33 11.31 -48.82
C ILE A 6 13.94 11.78 -49.25
N ARG A 7 13.65 11.82 -50.55
CA ARG A 7 12.32 12.23 -51.05
C ARG A 7 11.22 11.24 -50.65
N GLU A 8 11.54 9.95 -50.64
CA GLU A 8 10.60 8.90 -50.21
C GLU A 8 10.32 8.98 -48.71
N VAL A 9 11.35 9.20 -47.88
CA VAL A 9 11.18 9.37 -46.42
C VAL A 9 10.40 10.64 -46.07
N LEU A 10 10.59 11.74 -46.81
CA LEU A 10 9.82 12.98 -46.58
C LEU A 10 8.35 12.83 -46.99
N ALA A 11 8.06 11.95 -47.95
CA ALA A 11 6.71 11.67 -48.44
C ALA A 11 5.92 10.69 -47.55
N THR A 12 6.58 9.92 -46.67
CA THR A 12 5.90 9.05 -45.69
C THR A 12 5.46 9.79 -44.42
N VAL A 13 5.98 10.99 -44.18
CA VAL A 13 5.60 11.81 -43.01
C VAL A 13 4.25 12.48 -43.26
N PRO A 14 3.23 12.27 -42.40
CA PRO A 14 1.92 12.90 -42.57
C PRO A 14 2.00 14.42 -42.61
N LEU A 15 1.21 15.06 -43.49
CA LEU A 15 1.19 16.52 -43.72
C LEU A 15 1.06 17.34 -42.43
N ARG A 16 0.32 16.85 -41.43
CA ARG A 16 0.19 17.48 -40.10
C ARG A 16 1.51 17.69 -39.36
N PHE A 17 2.49 16.80 -39.51
CA PHE A 17 3.81 16.98 -38.90
C PHE A 17 4.61 18.06 -39.60
N TRP A 18 4.45 18.20 -40.92
CA TRP A 18 5.01 19.33 -41.68
C TRP A 18 4.37 20.66 -41.27
N LEU A 19 3.06 20.68 -41.05
CA LEU A 19 2.34 21.86 -40.57
C LEU A 19 2.74 22.23 -39.13
N ALA A 20 2.89 21.24 -38.24
CA ALA A 20 3.38 21.46 -36.88
C ALA A 20 4.82 21.97 -36.86
N PHE A 21 5.71 21.39 -37.67
CA PHE A 21 7.08 21.86 -37.84
C PHE A 21 7.10 23.29 -38.40
N GLY A 22 6.30 23.59 -39.43
CA GLY A 22 6.14 24.94 -39.96
C GLY A 22 5.62 25.93 -38.91
N THR A 23 4.65 25.52 -38.10
CA THR A 23 4.11 26.33 -36.98
C THR A 23 5.17 26.63 -35.94
N LEU A 24 6.01 25.65 -35.60
CA LEU A 24 7.13 25.83 -34.67
C LEU A 24 8.19 26.79 -35.23
N VAL A 25 8.56 26.64 -36.51
CA VAL A 25 9.53 27.52 -37.18
C VAL A 25 9.03 28.97 -37.21
N VAL A 26 7.75 29.18 -37.59
CA VAL A 26 7.10 30.49 -37.55
C VAL A 26 7.07 31.02 -36.11
N GLY A 27 6.77 30.16 -35.14
CA GLY A 27 6.80 30.46 -33.71
C GLY A 27 8.14 30.99 -33.19
N VAL A 28 9.23 30.30 -33.54
CA VAL A 28 10.60 30.72 -33.20
C VAL A 28 10.92 32.07 -33.83
N ALA A 29 10.59 32.24 -35.12
CA ALA A 29 10.81 33.49 -35.84
C ALA A 29 10.03 34.65 -35.19
N LEU A 30 8.75 34.43 -34.86
CA LEU A 30 7.91 35.42 -34.18
C LEU A 30 8.39 35.69 -32.75
N GLY A 31 8.81 34.68 -31.99
CA GLY A 31 9.38 34.86 -30.64
C GLY A 31 10.67 35.68 -30.66
N TRP A 32 11.53 35.44 -31.64
CA TRP A 32 12.75 36.24 -31.84
C TRP A 32 12.41 37.68 -32.28
N LEU A 33 11.50 37.84 -33.23
CA LEU A 33 11.06 39.15 -33.73
C LEU A 33 10.39 39.98 -32.62
N THR A 34 9.47 39.39 -31.88
CA THR A 34 8.76 40.05 -30.77
C THR A 34 9.73 40.45 -29.66
N ARG A 35 10.74 39.63 -29.34
CA ARG A 35 11.83 40.03 -28.44
C ARG A 35 12.59 41.26 -28.94
N LEU A 36 12.94 41.30 -30.23
CA LEU A 36 13.63 42.46 -30.82
C LEU A 36 12.76 43.72 -30.79
N LEU A 37 11.49 43.59 -31.16
CA LEU A 37 10.52 44.68 -31.15
C LEU A 37 10.26 45.17 -29.73
N ALA A 38 10.06 44.27 -28.77
CA ALA A 38 9.87 44.61 -27.36
C ALA A 38 11.07 45.41 -26.83
N ARG A 39 12.31 45.01 -27.12
CA ARG A 39 13.49 45.81 -26.76
C ARG A 39 13.46 47.21 -27.36
N ARG A 40 13.10 47.33 -28.63
CA ARG A 40 13.04 48.62 -29.33
C ARG A 40 11.94 49.53 -28.79
N VAL A 41 10.76 48.99 -28.54
CA VAL A 41 9.60 49.70 -28.00
C VAL A 41 9.87 50.15 -26.56
N LEU A 42 10.33 49.24 -25.69
CA LEU A 42 10.63 49.57 -24.29
C LEU A 42 11.72 50.66 -24.19
N ARG A 43 12.74 50.64 -25.05
CA ARG A 43 13.73 51.73 -25.11
C ARG A 43 13.13 53.05 -25.59
N ARG A 44 12.26 53.03 -26.60
CA ARG A 44 11.62 54.25 -27.12
C ARG A 44 10.64 54.90 -26.13
N ILE A 45 10.01 54.10 -25.29
CA ILE A 45 9.07 54.58 -24.26
C ILE A 45 9.82 55.14 -23.03
N GLY A 46 11.16 55.05 -22.99
CA GLY A 46 11.96 55.57 -21.88
C GLY A 46 11.95 54.66 -20.64
N VAL A 47 11.62 53.38 -20.82
CA VAL A 47 11.67 52.37 -19.74
C VAL A 47 13.07 52.24 -19.11
N PRO A 48 14.19 52.33 -19.85
CA PRO A 48 15.52 52.36 -19.24
C PRO A 48 15.69 53.50 -18.24
N ASP A 49 15.27 54.71 -18.62
CA ASP A 49 15.44 55.93 -17.82
C ASP A 49 14.55 55.91 -16.57
N ALA A 50 13.35 55.33 -16.69
CA ALA A 50 12.40 55.19 -15.58
C ALA A 50 12.84 54.18 -14.50
N ILE A 51 13.69 53.21 -14.84
CA ILE A 51 14.11 52.11 -13.94
C ILE A 51 15.56 52.30 -13.48
N GLU A 52 16.23 53.35 -13.96
CA GLU A 52 17.60 53.68 -13.57
C GLU A 52 17.71 53.94 -12.06
N GLY A 53 18.74 53.35 -11.42
CA GLY A 53 18.98 53.49 -9.98
C GLY A 53 18.15 52.55 -9.08
N THR A 54 17.14 51.86 -9.62
CA THR A 54 16.33 50.90 -8.86
C THR A 54 17.14 49.67 -8.44
N ALA A 55 16.69 48.98 -7.39
CA ALA A 55 17.28 47.71 -6.95
C ALA A 55 17.20 46.64 -8.05
N PHE A 56 16.09 46.63 -8.81
CA PHE A 56 15.85 45.66 -9.88
C PHE A 56 16.87 45.75 -11.03
N GLU A 57 17.26 46.97 -11.43
CA GLU A 57 18.29 47.15 -12.48
C GLU A 57 19.69 46.75 -12.01
N ARG A 58 19.99 46.84 -10.70
CA ARG A 58 21.24 46.33 -10.15
C ARG A 58 21.29 44.81 -10.19
N THR A 59 20.21 44.16 -9.75
CA THR A 59 20.08 42.70 -9.82
C THR A 59 20.13 42.20 -11.27
N ALA A 60 19.45 42.87 -12.21
CA ALA A 60 19.52 42.50 -13.63
C ALA A 60 20.96 42.53 -14.17
N ARG A 61 21.76 43.54 -13.76
CA ARG A 61 23.17 43.67 -14.13
C ARG A 61 24.06 42.58 -13.52
N GLU A 62 23.77 42.11 -12.31
CA GLU A 62 24.47 40.95 -11.71
C GLU A 62 24.31 39.68 -12.57
N PHE A 63 23.18 39.53 -13.26
CA PHE A 63 22.94 38.46 -14.24
C PHE A 63 23.45 38.79 -15.66
N GLY A 64 24.21 39.86 -15.86
CA GLY A 64 24.77 40.25 -17.16
C GLY A 64 23.73 40.73 -18.18
N THR A 65 22.54 41.15 -17.74
CA THR A 65 21.45 41.63 -18.58
C THR A 65 20.91 42.97 -18.08
N SER A 66 19.94 43.56 -18.80
CA SER A 66 19.21 44.75 -18.35
C SER A 66 17.75 44.41 -18.06
N THR A 67 17.06 45.26 -17.30
CA THR A 67 15.62 45.11 -17.03
C THR A 67 14.82 44.98 -18.32
N VAL A 68 15.10 45.85 -19.30
CA VAL A 68 14.49 45.77 -20.64
C VAL A 68 14.87 44.48 -21.36
N GLY A 69 16.09 43.98 -21.16
CA GLY A 69 16.56 42.71 -21.70
C GLY A 69 15.79 41.50 -21.16
N ILE A 70 15.48 41.51 -19.86
CA ILE A 70 14.68 40.49 -19.17
C ILE A 70 13.22 40.56 -19.63
N LEU A 71 12.60 41.74 -19.58
CA LEU A 71 11.21 41.92 -19.99
C LEU A 71 10.99 41.48 -21.44
N ALA A 72 11.88 41.88 -22.35
CA ALA A 72 11.79 41.45 -23.73
C ALA A 72 12.06 39.94 -23.91
N ALA A 73 12.90 39.33 -23.06
CA ALA A 73 13.10 37.88 -23.07
C ALA A 73 11.84 37.14 -22.63
N ILE A 74 11.18 37.59 -21.55
CA ILE A 74 9.92 37.03 -21.07
C ILE A 74 8.85 37.07 -22.17
N VAL A 75 8.67 38.22 -22.83
CA VAL A 75 7.72 38.37 -23.95
C VAL A 75 8.07 37.42 -25.10
N GLY A 76 9.35 37.30 -25.48
CA GLY A 76 9.79 36.38 -26.53
C GLY A 76 9.56 34.91 -26.18
N TYR A 77 9.86 34.51 -24.93
CA TYR A 77 9.62 33.15 -24.45
C TYR A 77 8.13 32.81 -24.36
N PHE A 78 7.29 33.79 -24.01
CA PHE A 78 5.84 33.61 -23.98
C PHE A 78 5.29 33.33 -25.39
N VAL A 79 5.72 34.11 -26.39
CA VAL A 79 5.34 33.91 -27.80
C VAL A 79 5.86 32.56 -28.32
N PHE A 80 7.09 32.18 -27.97
CA PHE A 80 7.63 30.86 -28.29
C PHE A 80 6.81 29.74 -27.63
N GLY A 81 6.43 29.87 -26.36
CA GLY A 81 5.61 28.89 -25.64
C GLY A 81 4.23 28.70 -26.27
N ILE A 82 3.56 29.80 -26.66
CA ILE A 82 2.29 29.74 -27.40
C ILE A 82 2.48 28.99 -28.73
N ALA A 83 3.57 29.25 -29.45
CA ALA A 83 3.81 28.59 -30.72
C ALA A 83 4.16 27.11 -30.58
N VAL A 84 4.84 26.70 -29.51
CA VAL A 84 5.06 25.29 -29.17
C VAL A 84 3.71 24.62 -28.89
N PHE A 85 2.86 25.25 -28.08
CA PHE A 85 1.52 24.74 -27.80
C PHE A 85 0.66 24.62 -29.06
N ALA A 86 0.67 25.64 -29.92
CA ALA A 86 -0.01 25.62 -31.21
C ALA A 86 0.54 24.55 -32.14
N ALA A 87 1.86 24.35 -32.20
CA ALA A 87 2.48 23.28 -32.99
C ALA A 87 2.05 21.89 -32.48
N VAL A 88 1.96 21.69 -31.17
CA VAL A 88 1.47 20.45 -30.55
C VAL A 88 -0.02 20.22 -30.86
N ALA A 89 -0.84 21.28 -30.84
CA ALA A 89 -2.25 21.20 -31.20
C ALA A 89 -2.45 20.88 -32.70
N VAL A 90 -1.71 21.55 -33.59
CA VAL A 90 -1.74 21.35 -35.05
C VAL A 90 -1.20 19.98 -35.46
N ALA A 91 -0.25 19.43 -34.70
CA ALA A 91 0.22 18.07 -34.91
C ALA A 91 -0.87 17.02 -34.63
N GLU A 92 -2.06 17.40 -34.11
CA GLU A 92 -3.17 16.52 -33.74
C GLU A 92 -2.65 15.29 -33.00
N ILE A 93 -1.71 15.50 -32.08
CA ILE A 93 -1.01 14.43 -31.42
C ILE A 93 -2.04 13.69 -30.57
N GLN A 94 -2.57 12.58 -31.08
CA GLN A 94 -3.45 11.67 -30.35
C GLN A 94 -2.87 11.33 -28.97
N TYR A 95 -1.54 11.34 -28.82
CA TYR A 95 -0.84 11.15 -27.55
C TYR A 95 -1.15 12.22 -26.50
N VAL A 96 -1.43 13.48 -26.85
CA VAL A 96 -1.81 14.51 -25.87
C VAL A 96 -3.21 14.25 -25.32
N ALA A 97 -4.16 13.91 -26.19
CA ALA A 97 -5.50 13.54 -25.77
C ALA A 97 -5.50 12.22 -24.97
N GLN A 98 -4.73 11.22 -25.41
CA GLN A 98 -4.55 9.95 -24.67
C GLN A 98 -3.88 10.17 -23.32
N PHE A 99 -2.88 11.05 -23.23
CA PHE A 99 -2.25 11.44 -21.98
C PHE A 99 -3.25 12.09 -21.02
N TRP A 100 -4.03 13.07 -21.49
CA TRP A 100 -5.06 13.71 -20.66
C TRP A 100 -6.14 12.72 -20.21
N ASN A 101 -6.56 11.79 -21.07
CA ASN A 101 -7.50 10.73 -20.70
C ASN A 101 -6.90 9.76 -19.67
N ALA A 102 -5.63 9.37 -19.82
CA ALA A 102 -4.93 8.53 -18.85
C ALA A 102 -4.79 9.24 -17.49
N VAL A 103 -4.40 10.52 -17.50
CA VAL A 103 -4.32 11.35 -16.29
C VAL A 103 -5.70 11.48 -15.63
N ALA A 104 -6.74 11.79 -16.41
CA ALA A 104 -8.11 11.91 -15.90
C ALA A 104 -8.66 10.60 -15.32
N GLY A 105 -8.29 9.44 -15.87
CA GLY A 105 -8.64 8.12 -15.32
C GLY A 105 -7.80 7.73 -14.10
N PHE A 106 -6.53 8.12 -14.07
CA PHE A 106 -5.59 7.79 -13.00
C PHE A 106 -5.82 8.61 -11.73
N LEU A 107 -6.19 9.89 -11.85
CA LEU A 107 -6.40 10.77 -10.67
C LEU A 107 -7.43 10.21 -9.68
N PRO A 108 -8.64 9.80 -10.10
CA PRO A 108 -9.62 9.18 -9.20
C PRO A 108 -9.11 7.89 -8.56
N GLN A 109 -8.44 7.02 -9.33
CA GLN A 109 -7.86 5.77 -8.83
C GLN A 109 -6.81 6.03 -7.75
N LEU A 110 -5.91 6.98 -8.00
CA LEU A 110 -4.91 7.41 -7.02
C LEU A 110 -5.58 7.99 -5.77
N PHE A 111 -6.61 8.81 -5.93
CA PHE A 111 -7.37 9.37 -4.82
C PHE A 111 -7.99 8.28 -3.93
N PHE A 112 -8.66 7.28 -4.53
CA PHE A 112 -9.21 6.16 -3.79
C PHE A 112 -8.12 5.30 -3.13
N ALA A 113 -6.99 5.07 -3.80
CA ALA A 113 -5.85 4.36 -3.23
C ALA A 113 -5.31 5.05 -1.97
N VAL A 114 -5.17 6.38 -2.01
CA VAL A 114 -4.75 7.18 -0.85
C VAL A 114 -5.77 7.10 0.28
N ILE A 115 -7.07 7.21 -0.02
CA ILE A 115 -8.13 7.04 0.99
C ILE A 115 -8.02 5.67 1.65
N VAL A 116 -7.92 4.60 0.86
CA VAL A 116 -7.80 3.22 1.38
C VAL A 116 -6.58 3.07 2.28
N LEU A 117 -5.43 3.65 1.92
CA LEU A 117 -4.23 3.62 2.75
C LEU A 117 -4.43 4.35 4.08
N ILE A 118 -5.03 5.54 4.05
CA ILE A 118 -5.35 6.30 5.26
C ILE A 118 -6.27 5.48 6.16
N PHE A 119 -7.38 4.96 5.62
CA PHE A 119 -8.29 4.09 6.37
C PHE A 119 -7.60 2.83 6.90
N GLY A 120 -6.69 2.23 6.12
CA GLY A 120 -5.91 1.07 6.53
C GLY A 120 -5.02 1.33 7.73
N VAL A 121 -4.34 2.48 7.77
CA VAL A 121 -3.52 2.91 8.93
C VAL A 121 -4.42 3.15 10.15
N LEU A 122 -5.50 3.93 9.99
CA LEU A 122 -6.43 4.23 11.08
C LEU A 122 -7.06 2.96 11.66
N LEU A 123 -7.49 2.04 10.79
CA LEU A 123 -8.08 0.78 11.20
C LEU A 123 -7.04 -0.13 11.85
N GLY A 124 -5.82 -0.18 11.31
CA GLY A 124 -4.70 -0.94 11.88
C GLY A 124 -4.37 -0.49 13.30
N ASP A 125 -4.28 0.83 13.54
CA ASP A 125 -4.07 1.39 14.88
C ASP A 125 -5.22 1.05 15.83
N LYS A 126 -6.47 1.11 15.35
CA LYS A 126 -7.63 0.75 16.17
C LYS A 126 -7.62 -0.74 16.53
N VAL A 127 -7.26 -1.60 15.59
CA VAL A 127 -7.12 -3.04 15.81
C VAL A 127 -5.99 -3.33 16.81
N GLU A 128 -4.84 -2.68 16.69
CA GLU A 128 -3.74 -2.81 17.66
C GLU A 128 -4.23 -2.53 19.08
N LEU A 129 -4.93 -1.41 19.27
CA LEU A 129 -5.43 -0.98 20.57
C LEU A 129 -6.45 -1.98 21.13
N VAL A 130 -7.44 -2.39 20.33
CA VAL A 130 -8.47 -3.35 20.77
C VAL A 130 -7.84 -4.69 21.14
N VAL A 131 -6.89 -5.18 20.35
CA VAL A 131 -6.20 -6.45 20.64
C VAL A 131 -5.34 -6.28 21.90
N SER A 132 -4.57 -5.20 22.02
CA SER A 132 -3.74 -4.94 23.20
C SER A 132 -4.56 -4.88 24.49
N GLU A 133 -5.72 -4.21 24.48
CA GLU A 133 -6.63 -4.16 25.64
C GLU A 133 -7.14 -5.54 26.06
N ARG A 134 -7.49 -6.40 25.11
CA ARG A 134 -7.95 -7.77 25.40
C ARG A 134 -6.85 -8.62 26.03
N PHE A 135 -5.60 -8.39 25.65
CA PHE A 135 -4.47 -9.19 26.10
C PHE A 135 -3.71 -8.58 27.28
N ARG A 136 -4.01 -7.34 27.69
CA ARG A 136 -3.35 -6.63 28.81
C ARG A 136 -3.45 -7.34 30.16
N GLY A 137 -4.45 -8.21 30.34
CA GLY A 137 -4.59 -9.04 31.54
C GLY A 137 -3.63 -10.24 31.61
N LEU A 138 -2.99 -10.61 30.50
CA LEU A 138 -2.06 -11.74 30.45
C LEU A 138 -0.64 -11.26 30.71
N LYS A 139 -0.05 -11.66 31.85
CA LYS A 139 1.33 -11.35 32.24
C LYS A 139 2.35 -12.22 31.48
N LEU A 140 2.31 -12.20 30.15
CA LEU A 140 3.21 -12.96 29.31
C LEU A 140 4.12 -12.01 28.50
N PRO A 141 5.45 -12.17 28.55
CA PRO A 141 6.40 -11.27 27.87
C PRO A 141 6.20 -11.14 26.36
N GLN A 142 5.69 -12.19 25.69
CA GLN A 142 5.55 -12.21 24.21
C GLN A 142 4.21 -11.65 23.69
N VAL A 143 3.29 -11.26 24.57
CA VAL A 143 1.94 -10.83 24.17
C VAL A 143 1.93 -9.55 23.32
N GLY A 144 2.97 -8.71 23.44
CA GLY A 144 3.08 -7.48 22.65
C GLY A 144 3.19 -7.70 21.14
N VAL A 145 3.55 -8.90 20.69
CA VAL A 145 3.71 -9.20 19.25
C VAL A 145 2.36 -9.36 18.55
N LEU A 146 1.35 -9.90 19.22
CA LEU A 146 0.03 -10.19 18.63
C LEU A 146 -0.72 -8.93 18.15
N PRO A 147 -0.85 -7.86 18.98
CA PRO A 147 -1.45 -6.60 18.54
C PRO A 147 -0.74 -5.99 17.32
N LEU A 148 0.59 -6.05 17.32
CA LEU A 148 1.41 -5.51 16.24
C LEU A 148 1.24 -6.30 14.94
N MET A 149 1.19 -7.64 15.02
CA MET A 149 0.91 -8.50 13.88
C MET A 149 -0.49 -8.23 13.31
N ALA A 150 -1.50 -8.03 14.16
CA ALA A 150 -2.86 -7.71 13.73
C ALA A 150 -2.91 -6.38 12.96
N LYS A 151 -2.26 -5.33 13.47
CA LYS A 151 -2.13 -4.04 12.78
C LYS A 151 -1.47 -4.17 11.42
N TYR A 152 -0.31 -4.82 11.36
CA TYR A 152 0.41 -4.94 10.09
C TYR A 152 -0.32 -5.84 9.09
N SER A 153 -1.14 -6.80 9.55
CA SER A 153 -2.01 -7.59 8.67
C SER A 153 -3.07 -6.69 7.99
N VAL A 154 -3.71 -5.80 8.75
CA VAL A 154 -4.67 -4.83 8.21
C VAL A 154 -3.98 -3.87 7.24
N PHE A 155 -2.83 -3.34 7.62
CA PHE A 155 -2.05 -2.44 6.78
C PHE A 155 -1.64 -3.11 5.46
N TYR A 156 -1.17 -4.35 5.52
CA TYR A 156 -0.78 -5.12 4.33
C TYR A 156 -1.96 -5.29 3.35
N LEU A 157 -3.15 -5.63 3.85
CA LEU A 157 -4.36 -5.73 3.03
C LEU A 157 -4.72 -4.37 2.40
N ALA A 158 -4.64 -3.28 3.16
CA ALA A 158 -4.90 -1.94 2.63
C ALA A 158 -3.92 -1.57 1.52
N VAL A 159 -2.64 -1.91 1.66
CA VAL A 159 -1.63 -1.74 0.60
C VAL A 159 -1.98 -2.55 -0.64
N LEU A 160 -2.38 -3.82 -0.50
CA LEU A 160 -2.78 -4.63 -1.65
C LEU A 160 -3.99 -4.04 -2.39
N ILE A 161 -4.99 -3.56 -1.65
CA ILE A 161 -6.17 -2.92 -2.25
C ILE A 161 -5.74 -1.63 -2.97
N ALA A 162 -4.93 -0.79 -2.33
CA ALA A 162 -4.46 0.47 -2.92
C ALA A 162 -3.62 0.24 -4.18
N LEU A 163 -2.71 -0.73 -4.17
CA LEU A 163 -1.94 -1.14 -5.35
C LEU A 163 -2.86 -1.61 -6.48
N GLY A 164 -3.89 -2.39 -6.16
CA GLY A 164 -4.91 -2.81 -7.13
C GLY A 164 -5.67 -1.64 -7.76
N GLN A 165 -6.02 -0.61 -6.97
CA GLN A 165 -6.70 0.59 -7.48
C GLN A 165 -5.85 1.34 -8.52
N VAL A 166 -4.54 1.41 -8.32
CA VAL A 166 -3.59 2.10 -9.23
C VAL A 166 -3.18 1.22 -10.41
N GLY A 167 -3.76 0.01 -10.55
CA GLY A 167 -3.52 -0.90 -11.68
C GLY A 167 -2.27 -1.76 -11.53
N VAL A 168 -1.69 -1.86 -10.33
CA VAL A 168 -0.56 -2.77 -10.06
C VAL A 168 -1.09 -4.20 -9.97
N ALA A 169 -0.42 -5.14 -10.64
CA ALA A 169 -0.78 -6.56 -10.60
C ALA A 169 -0.46 -7.18 -9.23
N THR A 170 -1.44 -7.26 -8.35
CA THR A 170 -1.29 -7.80 -6.98
C THR A 170 -1.53 -9.30 -6.87
N GLY A 171 -1.85 -9.99 -7.96
CA GLY A 171 -2.19 -11.41 -7.95
C GLY A 171 -1.12 -12.30 -7.30
N ALA A 172 0.16 -12.08 -7.63
CA ALA A 172 1.26 -12.83 -7.03
C ALA A 172 1.37 -12.60 -5.51
N LEU A 173 1.13 -11.36 -5.05
CA LEU A 173 1.15 -11.01 -3.62
C LEU A 173 -0.01 -11.65 -2.87
N ILE A 174 -1.20 -11.70 -3.47
CA ILE A 174 -2.38 -12.37 -2.90
C ILE A 174 -2.14 -13.88 -2.76
N VAL A 175 -1.56 -14.52 -3.79
CA VAL A 175 -1.21 -15.95 -3.73
C VAL A 175 -0.19 -16.22 -2.62
N LEU A 176 0.83 -15.36 -2.50
CA LEU A 176 1.83 -15.47 -1.45
C LEU A 176 1.21 -15.30 -0.05
N LEU A 177 0.33 -14.31 0.13
CA LEU A 177 -0.41 -14.12 1.38
C LEU A 177 -1.23 -15.36 1.73
N ALA A 178 -1.96 -15.92 0.77
CA ALA A 178 -2.76 -17.13 0.97
C ALA A 178 -1.88 -18.30 1.41
N ALA A 179 -0.71 -18.49 0.79
CA ALA A 179 0.24 -19.52 1.18
C ALA A 179 0.77 -19.33 2.61
N TYR A 180 1.11 -18.10 3.01
CA TYR A 180 1.54 -17.81 4.38
C TYR A 180 0.43 -18.03 5.41
N VAL A 181 -0.77 -17.53 5.14
CA VAL A 181 -1.93 -17.72 6.03
C VAL A 181 -2.23 -19.22 6.17
N PHE A 182 -2.24 -19.95 5.07
CA PHE A 182 -2.42 -21.40 5.10
C PHE A 182 -1.33 -22.08 5.92
N ALA A 183 -0.06 -21.74 5.71
CA ALA A 183 1.06 -22.32 6.46
C ALA A 183 0.93 -22.06 7.96
N ILE A 184 0.62 -20.83 8.38
CA ILE A 184 0.44 -20.47 9.80
C ILE A 184 -0.71 -21.27 10.42
N VAL A 185 -1.86 -21.33 9.75
CA VAL A 185 -3.04 -22.05 10.27
C VAL A 185 -2.78 -23.55 10.32
N PHE A 186 -2.22 -24.12 9.26
CA PHE A 186 -1.96 -25.55 9.17
C PHE A 186 -0.90 -26.00 10.17
N LEU A 187 0.25 -25.31 10.23
CA LEU A 187 1.33 -25.63 11.17
C LEU A 187 0.90 -25.37 12.62
N GLY A 188 0.16 -24.29 12.86
CA GLY A 188 -0.42 -24.02 14.19
C GLY A 188 -1.38 -25.13 14.62
N GLY A 189 -2.31 -25.54 13.74
CA GLY A 189 -3.21 -26.65 14.01
C GLY A 189 -2.48 -27.97 14.30
N LEU A 190 -1.42 -28.26 13.54
CA LEU A 190 -0.59 -29.45 13.76
C LEU A 190 0.15 -29.38 15.10
N ALA A 191 0.71 -28.21 15.44
CA ALA A 191 1.44 -28.00 16.69
C ALA A 191 0.52 -28.12 17.92
N PHE A 192 -0.69 -27.58 17.86
CA PHE A 192 -1.65 -27.60 18.97
C PHE A 192 -2.59 -28.82 18.99
N ARG A 193 -2.40 -29.80 18.09
CA ARG A 193 -3.33 -30.94 17.91
C ARG A 193 -3.65 -31.69 19.21
N HIS A 194 -2.63 -31.89 20.08
CA HIS A 194 -2.79 -32.65 21.32
C HIS A 194 -3.56 -31.85 22.38
N LEU A 195 -3.29 -30.56 22.50
CA LEU A 195 -4.00 -29.65 23.41
C LEU A 195 -5.47 -29.49 23.00
N LEU A 196 -5.73 -29.36 21.69
CA LEU A 196 -7.09 -29.29 21.15
C LEU A 196 -7.87 -30.58 21.42
N SER A 197 -7.24 -31.75 21.22
CA SER A 197 -7.85 -33.04 21.54
C SER A 197 -8.17 -33.19 23.03
N ALA A 198 -7.21 -32.88 23.91
CA ALA A 198 -7.43 -32.93 25.35
C ALA A 198 -8.54 -31.98 25.80
N GLY A 199 -8.56 -30.75 25.27
CA GLY A 199 -9.60 -29.76 25.56
C GLY A 199 -10.99 -30.17 25.08
N ALA A 200 -11.11 -30.74 23.88
CA ALA A 200 -12.38 -31.24 23.34
C ALA A 200 -12.95 -32.38 24.20
N VAL A 201 -12.09 -33.29 24.64
CA VAL A 201 -12.47 -34.36 25.55
C VAL A 201 -12.85 -33.82 26.93
N GLY A 202 -12.07 -32.89 27.49
CA GLY A 202 -12.41 -32.28 28.77
C GLY A 202 -13.75 -31.55 28.74
N ALA A 203 -14.04 -30.80 27.67
CA ALA A 203 -15.35 -30.18 27.48
C ALA A 203 -16.47 -31.23 27.44
N TYR A 204 -16.28 -32.36 26.75
CA TYR A 204 -17.23 -33.46 26.75
C TYR A 204 -17.45 -34.06 28.15
N LEU A 205 -16.36 -34.30 28.90
CA LEU A 205 -16.42 -34.85 30.25
C LEU A 205 -17.13 -33.91 31.22
N LEU A 206 -16.84 -32.60 31.15
CA LEU A 206 -17.48 -31.58 31.99
C LEU A 206 -18.96 -31.42 31.70
N LEU A 207 -19.37 -31.53 30.43
CA LEU A 207 -20.78 -31.37 30.01
C LEU A 207 -21.63 -32.61 30.30
N ASN A 208 -21.09 -33.81 30.01
CA ASN A 208 -21.87 -35.05 30.13
C ASN A 208 -21.63 -35.80 31.45
N GLN A 209 -20.61 -35.40 32.22
CA GLN A 209 -20.27 -35.92 33.55
C GLN A 209 -20.42 -37.44 33.68
N PRO A 210 -19.75 -38.25 32.82
CA PRO A 210 -19.88 -39.70 32.87
C PRO A 210 -19.30 -40.29 34.17
N TYR A 211 -18.42 -39.55 34.83
CA TYR A 211 -17.99 -39.70 36.22
C TYR A 211 -17.89 -38.30 36.84
N THR A 212 -17.93 -38.22 38.17
CA THR A 212 -17.90 -36.97 38.94
C THR A 212 -16.77 -36.99 39.97
N ILE A 213 -16.40 -35.81 40.49
CA ILE A 213 -15.51 -35.67 41.64
C ILE A 213 -16.00 -36.57 42.78
N GLY A 214 -15.10 -37.36 43.36
CA GLY A 214 -15.40 -38.36 44.39
C GLY A 214 -15.66 -39.77 43.86
N ASP A 215 -15.84 -39.96 42.55
CA ASP A 215 -15.92 -41.31 41.98
C ASP A 215 -14.55 -41.99 41.98
N GLU A 216 -14.51 -43.28 42.33
CA GLU A 216 -13.34 -44.12 42.13
C GLU A 216 -13.32 -44.62 40.67
N ILE A 217 -12.27 -44.25 39.94
CA ILE A 217 -12.08 -44.63 38.55
C ILE A 217 -10.73 -45.30 38.35
N ARG A 218 -10.64 -46.11 37.29
CA ARG A 218 -9.38 -46.63 36.77
C ARG A 218 -9.19 -46.20 35.33
N VAL A 219 -8.07 -45.54 35.05
CA VAL A 219 -7.67 -45.08 33.71
C VAL A 219 -6.27 -45.60 33.42
N GLY A 220 -6.15 -46.50 32.44
CA GLY A 220 -4.91 -47.24 32.19
C GLY A 220 -4.48 -48.00 33.45
N ASP A 221 -3.27 -47.71 33.93
CA ASP A 221 -2.67 -48.32 35.12
C ASP A 221 -2.97 -47.58 36.43
N VAL A 222 -3.58 -46.38 36.36
CA VAL A 222 -3.88 -45.57 37.54
C VAL A 222 -5.30 -45.88 38.02
N ARG A 223 -5.44 -46.27 39.28
CA ARG A 223 -6.72 -46.47 39.97
C ARG A 223 -6.76 -45.57 41.20
N GLY A 224 -7.77 -44.71 41.29
CA GLY A 224 -7.89 -43.75 42.38
C GLY A 224 -9.19 -42.97 42.37
N ILE A 225 -9.28 -41.96 43.22
CA ILE A 225 -10.49 -41.12 43.38
C ILE A 225 -10.28 -39.82 42.62
N VAL A 226 -11.28 -39.41 41.83
CA VAL A 226 -11.25 -38.13 41.10
C VAL A 226 -11.36 -36.98 42.10
N GLN A 227 -10.35 -36.09 42.13
CA GLN A 227 -10.35 -34.90 42.99
C GLN A 227 -10.84 -33.66 42.23
N GLU A 228 -10.31 -33.44 41.03
CA GLU A 228 -10.61 -32.28 40.21
C GLU A 228 -10.62 -32.66 38.73
N MET A 229 -11.46 -31.98 37.96
CA MET A 229 -11.60 -32.19 36.52
C MET A 229 -11.51 -30.84 35.80
N ASP A 230 -10.37 -30.63 35.14
CA ASP A 230 -10.07 -29.44 34.36
C ASP A 230 -10.41 -29.64 32.87
N LEU A 231 -10.31 -28.57 32.08
CA LEU A 231 -10.50 -28.64 30.63
C LEU A 231 -9.47 -29.55 29.95
N PHE A 232 -8.23 -29.62 30.43
CA PHE A 232 -7.15 -30.36 29.76
C PHE A 232 -6.71 -31.63 30.49
N VAL A 233 -6.88 -31.68 31.80
CA VAL A 233 -6.40 -32.77 32.66
C VAL A 233 -7.47 -33.14 33.70
N THR A 234 -7.38 -34.35 34.22
CA THR A 234 -8.14 -34.82 35.38
C THR A 234 -7.14 -35.22 36.46
N HIS A 235 -7.36 -34.75 37.69
CA HIS A 235 -6.53 -35.04 38.85
C HIS A 235 -7.12 -36.22 39.62
N VAL A 236 -6.35 -37.29 39.74
CA VAL A 236 -6.75 -38.54 40.38
C VAL A 236 -5.81 -38.83 41.54
N GLU A 237 -6.36 -38.95 42.76
CA GLU A 237 -5.57 -39.26 43.96
C GLU A 237 -5.55 -40.77 44.19
N ALA A 238 -4.36 -41.33 44.38
CA ALA A 238 -4.16 -42.72 44.77
C ALA A 238 -2.97 -42.85 45.73
N ASP A 239 -3.16 -43.57 46.83
CA ASP A 239 -2.10 -43.87 47.82
C ASP A 239 -1.31 -42.65 48.35
N GLY A 240 -1.93 -41.46 48.38
CA GLY A 240 -1.30 -40.22 48.82
C GLY A 240 -0.50 -39.47 47.75
N GLU A 241 -0.59 -39.90 46.49
CA GLU A 241 -0.03 -39.24 45.32
C GLU A 241 -1.13 -38.73 44.37
N GLU A 242 -0.92 -37.53 43.83
CA GLU A 242 -1.79 -36.92 42.83
C GLU A 242 -1.29 -37.21 41.41
N TYR A 243 -2.13 -37.89 40.63
CA TYR A 243 -1.88 -38.21 39.23
C TYR A 243 -2.59 -37.22 38.30
N VAL A 244 -1.81 -36.45 37.53
CA VAL A 244 -2.32 -35.52 36.52
C VAL A 244 -2.48 -36.24 35.18
N VAL A 245 -3.70 -36.67 34.87
CA VAL A 245 -3.99 -37.47 33.67
C VAL A 245 -4.56 -36.58 32.56
N PRO A 246 -3.92 -36.49 31.37
CA PRO A 246 -4.47 -35.74 30.25
C PRO A 246 -5.83 -36.30 29.83
N ASN A 247 -6.83 -35.42 29.63
CA ASN A 247 -8.19 -35.84 29.28
C ASN A 247 -8.22 -36.69 28.00
N SER A 248 -7.39 -36.37 27.01
CA SER A 248 -7.26 -37.18 25.78
C SER A 248 -6.87 -38.64 26.06
N LYS A 249 -6.05 -38.88 27.10
CA LYS A 249 -5.65 -40.23 27.52
C LYS A 249 -6.82 -40.98 28.14
N VAL A 250 -7.59 -40.32 29.02
CA VAL A 250 -8.80 -40.91 29.64
C VAL A 250 -9.79 -41.42 28.60
N PHE A 251 -9.98 -40.67 27.52
CA PHE A 251 -10.95 -41.03 26.48
C PHE A 251 -10.41 -42.07 25.50
N THR A 252 -9.11 -42.08 25.23
CA THR A 252 -8.48 -43.03 24.30
C THR A 252 -8.29 -44.41 24.93
N GLU A 253 -7.88 -44.46 26.20
CA GLU A 253 -7.70 -45.71 26.95
C GLU A 253 -9.01 -46.22 27.56
N GLY A 254 -10.00 -45.33 27.70
CA GLY A 254 -11.23 -45.61 28.42
C GLY A 254 -11.03 -45.55 29.95
N PHE A 255 -12.14 -45.47 30.67
CA PHE A 255 -12.15 -45.50 32.13
C PHE A 255 -13.12 -46.57 32.64
N VAL A 256 -12.80 -47.17 33.77
CA VAL A 256 -13.69 -48.08 34.50
C VAL A 256 -14.12 -47.39 35.78
N ARG A 257 -15.43 -47.25 35.98
CA ARG A 257 -15.99 -46.75 37.25
C ARG A 257 -16.18 -47.93 38.19
N VAL A 258 -15.53 -47.88 39.35
CA VAL A 258 -15.69 -48.89 40.40
C VAL A 258 -16.92 -48.50 41.22
N ARG A 259 -17.87 -49.43 41.36
CA ARG A 259 -19.04 -49.26 42.22
C ARG A 259 -18.92 -50.27 43.35
N SER A 260 -18.70 -49.78 44.57
CA SER A 260 -18.78 -50.55 45.81
C SER A 260 -20.20 -50.53 46.40
#